data_AF-A0A1Z4R568-F1
#
_entry.id   AF-A0A1Z4R568-F1
#
_cell.length_a   1.000
_cell.length_b   1.000
_cell.length_c   1.000
_cell.angle_alpha   90.00
_cell.angle_beta   90.00
_cell.angle_gamma   90.00
#
_symmetry.space_group_name_H-M   'P 1'
#
loop_
_entity.id
_entity.type
_entity.pdbx_description
1 polymer ?
#
loop_
_entity_poly.entity_id
_entity_poly.type
_entity_poly.pdbx_seq_one_letter_code
_entity_poly.pdbx_strand_id
1 'polypeptide(L)'
;MTLLSRLLSFFPTLVMAIALSCVVWILIAPSLLSIFALLFSLYAFPLVVYRLHQRFYPVKEGISYLLTEEYSPWWGTHQIQAIYNSFPVLETILRLVPGLFSFWLRLWGAKVGSQVYWTPSVNIIDRGLLEIGDRVIFGHLCATSSHVIKPKRNNLMLYVKKVRIGNNVFFGAGTAVGPGANVADGAYVPFSSVLYPEQKVEVCPEL
;
A
#
# COMPACT_ATOMS: atom_id res chain seq x y z
N MET A 1 -21.85 4.42 -8.09
CA MET A 1 -20.68 3.64 -8.56
C MET A 1 -20.76 3.43 -10.05
N THR A 2 -19.73 3.89 -10.77
CA THR A 2 -19.59 3.72 -12.23
C THR A 2 -19.44 2.25 -12.66
N LEU A 3 -19.62 1.99 -13.95
CA LEU A 3 -19.31 0.68 -14.55
C LEU A 3 -17.86 0.27 -14.31
N LEU A 4 -16.90 1.18 -14.51
CA LEU A 4 -15.48 0.91 -14.27
C LEU A 4 -15.20 0.54 -12.80
N SER A 5 -15.84 1.21 -11.84
CA SER A 5 -15.70 0.88 -10.42
C SER A 5 -16.22 -0.53 -10.10
N ARG A 6 -17.30 -0.97 -10.75
CA ARG A 6 -17.86 -2.33 -10.60
C ARG A 6 -16.97 -3.37 -11.27
N LEU A 7 -16.41 -3.09 -12.45
CA LEU A 7 -15.48 -4.00 -13.11
C LEU A 7 -14.22 -4.19 -12.26
N LEU A 8 -13.64 -3.12 -11.74
CA LEU A 8 -12.44 -3.20 -10.92
C LEU A 8 -12.69 -3.88 -9.56
N SER A 9 -13.90 -3.88 -9.00
CA SER A 9 -14.16 -4.67 -7.79
C SER A 9 -14.04 -6.19 -7.99
N PHE A 10 -14.07 -6.68 -9.23
CA PHE A 10 -13.77 -8.08 -9.54
C PHE A 10 -12.29 -8.33 -9.85
N PHE A 11 -11.45 -7.30 -9.88
CA PHE A 11 -10.03 -7.43 -10.19
C PHE A 11 -9.29 -8.39 -9.24
N PRO A 12 -9.49 -8.35 -7.91
CA PRO A 12 -8.85 -9.32 -7.01
C PRO A 12 -9.23 -10.76 -7.36
N THR A 13 -10.51 -11.00 -7.62
CA THR A 13 -11.03 -12.32 -8.02
C THR A 13 -10.41 -12.79 -9.33
N LEU A 14 -10.26 -11.89 -10.31
CA LEU A 14 -9.59 -12.19 -11.57
C LEU A 14 -8.13 -12.62 -11.35
N VAL A 15 -7.37 -11.88 -10.54
CA VAL A 15 -5.97 -12.23 -10.25
C VAL A 15 -5.89 -13.59 -9.56
N MET A 16 -6.77 -13.84 -8.58
CA MET A 16 -6.80 -15.14 -7.88
C MET A 16 -7.20 -16.30 -8.79
N ALA A 17 -8.15 -16.09 -9.71
CA ALA A 17 -8.54 -17.11 -10.69
C ALA A 17 -7.39 -17.44 -11.65
N ILE A 18 -6.66 -16.42 -12.11
CA ILE A 18 -5.46 -16.60 -12.95
C ILE A 18 -4.39 -17.36 -12.17
N ALA A 19 -4.09 -16.93 -10.94
CA ALA A 19 -3.08 -17.58 -10.10
C ALA A 19 -3.43 -19.05 -9.82
N LEU A 20 -4.69 -19.35 -9.50
CA LEU A 20 -5.16 -20.73 -9.32
C LEU A 20 -5.02 -21.56 -10.60
N SER A 21 -5.36 -20.98 -11.75
CA SER A 21 -5.16 -21.64 -13.06
C SER A 21 -3.68 -21.92 -13.32
N CYS A 22 -2.78 -21.00 -12.96
CA CYS A 22 -1.33 -21.23 -13.04
C CYS A 22 -0.88 -22.34 -12.09
N VAL A 23 -1.44 -22.45 -10.88
CA VAL A 23 -1.15 -23.58 -9.96
C VAL A 23 -1.60 -24.90 -10.57
N VAL A 24 -2.81 -24.98 -11.11
CA VAL A 24 -3.29 -26.19 -11.81
C VAL A 24 -2.38 -26.53 -12.99
N TRP A 25 -1.94 -25.54 -13.75
CA TRP A 25 -0.99 -25.75 -14.84
C TRP A 25 0.35 -26.32 -14.35
N ILE A 26 0.92 -25.79 -13.26
CA ILE A 26 2.14 -26.34 -12.65
C ILE A 26 1.95 -27.81 -12.25
N LEU A 27 0.78 -28.17 -11.71
CA LEU A 27 0.50 -29.55 -11.26
C LEU A 27 0.35 -30.54 -12.41
N ILE A 28 -0.24 -30.12 -13.53
CA ILE A 28 -0.50 -31.00 -14.69
C ILE A 28 0.72 -31.08 -15.62
N ALA A 29 1.40 -29.95 -15.85
CA ALA A 29 2.51 -29.82 -16.80
C ALA A 29 3.59 -28.86 -16.25
N PRO A 30 4.38 -29.30 -15.26
CA PRO A 30 5.36 -28.44 -14.59
C PRO A 30 6.43 -27.96 -15.57
N SER A 31 6.62 -26.64 -15.63
CA SER A 31 7.65 -26.00 -16.43
C SER A 31 8.11 -24.68 -15.81
N LEU A 32 9.26 -24.15 -16.25
CA LEU A 32 9.68 -22.80 -15.86
C LEU A 32 8.62 -21.76 -16.26
N LEU A 33 8.00 -21.92 -17.43
CA LEU A 33 6.97 -21.02 -17.92
C LEU A 33 5.75 -20.97 -16.98
N SER A 34 5.26 -22.12 -16.50
CA SER A 34 4.12 -22.16 -15.58
C SER A 34 4.43 -21.51 -14.23
N ILE A 35 5.68 -21.63 -13.74
CA ILE A 35 6.15 -20.95 -12.52
C ILE A 35 6.24 -19.43 -12.76
N PHE A 36 6.84 -19.00 -13.87
CA PHE A 36 6.93 -17.59 -14.22
C PHE A 36 5.55 -16.96 -14.45
N ALA A 37 4.60 -17.69 -15.02
CA ALA A 37 3.22 -17.23 -15.18
C ALA A 37 2.53 -16.98 -13.83
N LEU A 38 2.74 -17.86 -12.84
CA LEU A 38 2.24 -17.65 -11.49
C LEU A 38 2.86 -16.41 -10.85
N LEU A 39 4.19 -16.26 -10.91
CA LEU A 39 4.88 -15.08 -10.37
C LEU A 39 4.44 -13.79 -11.10
N PHE A 40 4.30 -13.83 -12.41
CA PHE A 40 3.82 -12.71 -13.21
C PHE A 40 2.41 -12.31 -12.79
N SER A 41 1.49 -13.27 -12.67
CA SER A 41 0.10 -12.98 -12.29
C SER A 41 -0.04 -12.41 -10.89
N LEU A 42 0.80 -12.83 -9.94
CA LEU A 42 0.76 -12.33 -8.55
C LEU A 42 1.53 -11.02 -8.33
N TYR A 43 2.56 -10.70 -9.11
CA TYR A 43 3.39 -9.52 -8.87
C TYR A 43 3.36 -8.52 -10.04
N ALA A 44 3.77 -8.94 -11.23
CA ALA A 44 3.93 -8.04 -12.36
C ALA A 44 2.59 -7.54 -12.91
N PHE A 45 1.57 -8.41 -13.01
CA PHE A 45 0.29 -8.06 -13.62
C PHE A 45 -0.47 -6.97 -12.82
N PRO A 46 -0.72 -7.10 -11.50
CA PRO A 46 -1.36 -6.04 -10.71
C PRO A 46 -0.58 -4.73 -10.74
N LEU A 47 0.76 -4.83 -10.71
CA LEU A 47 1.66 -3.68 -10.79
C LEU A 47 1.55 -2.93 -12.12
N VAL A 48 1.58 -3.64 -13.25
CA VAL A 48 1.44 -3.06 -14.59
C VAL A 48 0.06 -2.43 -14.74
N VAL A 49 -0.99 -3.12 -14.31
CA VAL A 49 -2.36 -2.59 -14.33
C VAL A 49 -2.46 -1.33 -13.48
N TYR A 50 -1.86 -1.30 -12.28
CA TYR A 50 -1.81 -0.12 -11.44
C TYR A 50 -1.08 1.05 -12.12
N ARG A 51 0.08 0.80 -12.74
CA ARG A 51 0.85 1.85 -13.42
C ARG A 51 0.11 2.43 -14.62
N LEU A 52 -0.54 1.58 -15.41
CA LEU A 52 -1.40 2.01 -16.50
C LEU A 52 -2.61 2.78 -15.97
N HIS A 53 -3.28 2.25 -14.95
CA HIS A 53 -4.42 2.91 -14.30
C HIS A 53 -4.05 4.32 -13.81
N GLN A 54 -2.97 4.47 -13.06
CA GLN A 54 -2.52 5.77 -12.53
C GLN A 54 -2.12 6.77 -13.62
N ARG A 55 -1.76 6.31 -14.82
CA ARG A 55 -1.49 7.19 -15.96
C ARG A 55 -2.76 7.86 -16.50
N PHE A 56 -3.89 7.16 -16.49
CA PHE A 56 -5.18 7.67 -16.98
C PHE A 56 -6.04 8.26 -15.87
N TYR A 57 -5.98 7.69 -14.67
CA TYR A 57 -6.77 8.04 -13.51
C TYR A 57 -5.87 8.23 -12.29
N PRO A 58 -5.05 9.29 -12.25
CA PRO A 58 -4.16 9.55 -11.12
C PRO A 58 -4.97 9.82 -9.85
N VAL A 59 -4.59 9.18 -8.75
CA VAL A 59 -5.12 9.48 -7.42
C VAL A 59 -4.74 10.90 -7.01
N LYS A 60 -5.75 11.72 -6.71
CA LYS A 60 -5.59 13.09 -6.23
C LYS A 60 -5.74 13.13 -4.70
N GLU A 61 -4.86 13.88 -4.04
CA GLU A 61 -4.99 14.18 -2.61
C GLU A 61 -6.18 15.11 -2.35
N GLY A 62 -6.79 15.00 -1.17
CA GLY A 62 -7.92 15.81 -0.74
C GLY A 62 -9.16 14.99 -0.40
N ILE A 63 -10.30 15.70 -0.36
CA ILE A 63 -11.61 15.13 -0.04
C ILE A 63 -12.34 14.79 -1.33
N SER A 64 -12.93 13.60 -1.38
CA SER A 64 -13.80 13.12 -2.45
C SER A 64 -14.94 12.27 -1.87
N TYR A 65 -15.80 11.75 -2.73
CA TYR A 65 -16.99 11.00 -2.33
C TYR A 65 -17.12 9.72 -3.17
N LEU A 66 -17.46 8.60 -2.55
CA LEU A 66 -17.46 7.29 -3.23
C LEU A 66 -18.80 6.88 -3.85
N LEU A 67 -19.93 7.42 -3.36
CA LEU A 67 -21.26 7.07 -3.85
C LEU A 67 -21.75 8.00 -4.97
N THR A 68 -20.84 8.66 -5.68
CA THR A 68 -21.17 9.53 -6.82
C THR A 68 -21.24 8.76 -8.14
N GLU A 69 -21.68 9.45 -9.18
CA GLU A 69 -21.61 8.99 -10.58
C GLU A 69 -20.22 9.16 -11.19
N GLU A 70 -19.34 9.91 -10.52
CA GLU A 70 -17.95 10.07 -10.95
C GLU A 70 -17.11 8.85 -10.56
N TYR A 71 -16.13 8.53 -11.39
CA TYR A 71 -15.18 7.47 -11.09
C TYR A 71 -14.24 7.92 -9.97
N SER A 72 -14.04 7.09 -8.95
CA SER A 72 -13.04 7.31 -7.91
C SER A 72 -11.72 6.62 -8.29
N PRO A 73 -10.65 7.37 -8.59
CA PRO A 73 -9.33 6.79 -8.86
C PRO A 73 -8.80 5.97 -7.70
N TRP A 74 -8.97 6.46 -6.46
CA TRP A 74 -8.54 5.74 -5.26
C TRP A 74 -9.23 4.39 -5.15
N TRP A 75 -10.55 4.31 -5.37
CA TRP A 75 -11.27 3.03 -5.35
C TRP A 75 -10.69 2.03 -6.35
N GLY A 76 -10.39 2.48 -7.56
CA GLY A 76 -9.75 1.65 -8.57
C GLY A 76 -8.41 1.10 -8.11
N THR A 77 -7.53 1.97 -7.62
CA THR A 77 -6.23 1.55 -7.09
C THR A 77 -6.33 0.65 -5.87
N HIS A 78 -7.34 0.86 -5.01
CA HIS A 78 -7.60 0.06 -3.83
C HIS A 78 -7.95 -1.37 -4.23
N GLN A 79 -8.83 -1.54 -5.22
CA GLN A 79 -9.19 -2.86 -5.75
C GLN A 79 -8.02 -3.55 -6.45
N ILE A 80 -7.20 -2.83 -7.22
CA ILE A 80 -6.02 -3.40 -7.89
C ILE A 80 -5.01 -3.97 -6.87
N GLN A 81 -4.89 -3.31 -5.70
CA GLN A 81 -3.96 -3.70 -4.64
C GLN A 81 -4.56 -4.67 -3.62
N ALA A 82 -5.87 -4.94 -3.66
CA ALA A 82 -6.57 -5.59 -2.56
C ALA A 82 -6.03 -6.98 -2.22
N ILE A 83 -5.51 -7.73 -3.21
CA ILE A 83 -4.91 -9.06 -2.98
C ILE A 83 -3.77 -9.00 -1.96
N TYR A 84 -2.95 -7.95 -1.96
CA TYR A 84 -1.81 -7.82 -1.04
C TYR A 84 -2.27 -7.42 0.37
N ASN A 85 -3.40 -6.72 0.46
CA ASN A 85 -4.02 -6.39 1.74
C ASN A 85 -4.75 -7.61 2.33
N SER A 86 -5.33 -8.48 1.49
CA SER A 86 -6.00 -9.72 1.90
C SER A 86 -5.03 -10.88 2.16
N PHE A 87 -3.91 -10.93 1.44
CA PHE A 87 -2.85 -11.94 1.59
C PHE A 87 -1.49 -11.27 1.85
N PRO A 88 -1.27 -10.72 3.07
CA PRO A 88 -0.02 -9.99 3.40
C PRO A 88 1.25 -10.82 3.24
N VAL A 89 1.14 -12.14 3.21
CA VAL A 89 2.26 -13.06 2.97
C VAL A 89 2.97 -12.79 1.64
N LEU A 90 2.22 -12.38 0.60
CA LEU A 90 2.79 -12.06 -0.72
C LEU A 90 3.85 -10.96 -0.64
N GLU A 91 3.65 -9.97 0.23
CA GLU A 91 4.64 -8.90 0.43
C GLU A 91 5.62 -9.19 1.55
N THR A 92 5.22 -10.00 2.54
CA THR A 92 6.10 -10.39 3.64
C THR A 92 7.30 -11.17 3.13
N ILE A 93 7.12 -12.05 2.14
CA ILE A 93 8.21 -12.80 1.49
C ILE A 93 9.24 -11.85 0.86
N LEU A 94 8.82 -10.69 0.34
CA LEU A 94 9.73 -9.71 -0.26
C LEU A 94 10.69 -9.08 0.76
N ARG A 95 10.43 -9.23 2.06
CA ARG A 95 11.30 -8.72 3.13
C ARG A 95 12.46 -9.67 3.45
N LEU A 96 12.42 -10.91 2.97
CA LEU A 96 13.50 -11.88 3.14
C LEU A 96 14.77 -11.48 2.36
N VAL A 97 14.61 -10.68 1.31
CA VAL A 97 15.71 -10.13 0.52
C VAL A 97 15.91 -8.66 0.90
N PRO A 98 17.11 -8.27 1.41
CA PRO A 98 17.38 -6.89 1.78
C PRO A 98 17.04 -5.88 0.67
N GLY A 99 16.20 -4.90 0.99
CA GLY A 99 15.81 -3.82 0.09
C GLY A 99 14.76 -4.17 -0.99
N LEU A 100 14.38 -5.43 -1.16
CA LEU A 100 13.42 -5.84 -2.20
C LEU A 100 12.01 -5.29 -1.93
N PHE A 101 11.54 -5.30 -0.68
CA PHE A 101 10.27 -4.67 -0.34
C PHE A 101 10.28 -3.14 -0.56
N SER A 102 11.38 -2.45 -0.25
CA SER A 102 11.53 -1.01 -0.57
C SER A 102 11.51 -0.76 -2.08
N PHE A 103 12.17 -1.62 -2.87
CA PHE A 103 12.11 -1.55 -4.33
C PHE A 103 10.70 -1.78 -4.86
N TRP A 104 10.00 -2.77 -4.32
CA TRP A 104 8.60 -3.05 -4.62
C TRP A 104 7.71 -1.84 -4.38
N LEU A 105 7.80 -1.18 -3.22
CA LEU A 105 7.02 0.04 -2.95
C LEU A 105 7.35 1.19 -3.94
N ARG A 106 8.62 1.34 -4.34
CA ARG A 106 8.99 2.28 -5.42
C ARG A 106 8.36 1.91 -6.76
N LEU A 107 8.24 0.62 -7.07
CA LEU A 107 7.49 0.15 -8.23
C LEU A 107 5.98 0.45 -8.11
N TRP A 108 5.40 0.60 -6.93
CA TRP A 108 4.03 1.12 -6.76
C TRP A 108 3.93 2.65 -6.76
N GLY A 109 5.05 3.37 -6.91
CA GLY A 109 5.07 4.83 -7.01
C GLY A 109 5.36 5.57 -5.71
N ALA A 110 5.62 4.88 -4.60
CA ALA A 110 6.14 5.54 -3.40
C ALA A 110 7.57 6.07 -3.61
N LYS A 111 7.93 7.06 -2.80
CA LYS A 111 9.33 7.43 -2.57
C LYS A 111 9.79 6.75 -1.29
N VAL A 112 10.81 5.91 -1.40
CA VAL A 112 11.38 5.18 -0.26
C VAL A 112 12.89 5.29 -0.33
N GLY A 113 13.49 5.85 0.72
CA GLY A 113 14.92 6.02 0.89
C GLY A 113 15.69 4.71 1.07
N SER A 114 16.94 4.88 1.44
CA SER A 114 17.93 3.83 1.71
C SER A 114 17.86 3.34 3.15
N GLN A 115 18.28 2.09 3.38
CA GLN A 115 18.38 1.49 4.72
C GLN A 115 17.09 1.53 5.55
N VAL A 116 15.93 1.46 4.88
CA VAL A 116 14.64 1.32 5.56
C VAL A 116 14.47 -0.12 6.04
N TYR A 117 14.23 -0.31 7.33
CA TYR A 117 14.00 -1.61 7.94
C TYR A 117 12.51 -1.85 8.17
N TRP A 118 12.02 -2.96 7.62
CA TRP A 118 10.64 -3.38 7.69
C TRP A 118 10.55 -4.65 8.53
N THR A 119 10.15 -4.54 9.79
CA THR A 119 9.94 -5.75 10.59
C THR A 119 8.81 -6.62 10.02
N PRO A 120 8.69 -7.88 10.46
CA PRO A 120 7.52 -8.70 10.17
C PRO A 120 6.20 -7.97 10.50
N SER A 121 5.15 -8.33 9.78
CA SER A 121 3.77 -7.85 10.04
C SER A 121 3.53 -6.33 9.89
N VAL A 122 4.48 -5.56 9.34
CA VAL A 122 4.18 -4.18 8.90
C VAL A 122 3.19 -4.23 7.73
N ASN A 123 2.14 -3.40 7.77
CA ASN A 123 1.10 -3.36 6.73
C ASN A 123 1.06 -2.00 6.01
N ILE A 124 1.16 -2.02 4.69
CA ILE A 124 1.14 -0.83 3.83
C ILE A 124 -0.10 -0.88 2.94
N ILE A 125 -1.11 -0.06 3.26
CA ILE A 125 -2.42 -0.15 2.59
C ILE A 125 -2.40 0.54 1.22
N ASP A 126 -1.84 1.75 1.17
CA ASP A 126 -1.79 2.60 -0.05
C ASP A 126 -0.33 2.79 -0.52
N ARG A 127 0.20 1.79 -1.23
CA ARG A 127 1.64 1.68 -1.52
C ARG A 127 2.21 2.89 -2.27
N GLY A 128 1.45 3.46 -3.21
CA GLY A 128 1.90 4.61 -4.01
C GLY A 128 1.78 5.97 -3.32
N LEU A 129 1.28 6.03 -2.08
CA LEU A 129 0.99 7.27 -1.36
C LEU A 129 1.93 7.53 -0.18
N LEU A 130 3.15 6.99 -0.24
CA LEU A 130 4.17 7.17 0.79
C LEU A 130 5.37 7.98 0.28
N GLU A 131 5.88 8.85 1.14
CA GLU A 131 7.19 9.48 1.01
C GLU A 131 7.99 9.20 2.29
N ILE A 132 9.02 8.37 2.19
CA ILE A 132 9.83 7.87 3.31
C ILE A 132 11.30 8.19 3.05
N GLY A 133 11.95 8.83 4.03
CA GLY A 133 13.37 9.14 4.03
C GLY A 133 14.29 7.93 4.24
N ASP A 134 15.55 8.22 4.53
CA ASP A 134 16.58 7.22 4.80
C ASP A 134 16.55 6.72 6.25
N ARG A 135 17.03 5.49 6.47
CA ARG A 135 17.26 4.90 7.81
C ARG A 135 16.02 4.92 8.71
N VAL A 136 14.85 4.66 8.12
CA VAL A 136 13.59 4.54 8.85
C VAL A 136 13.39 3.12 9.34
N ILE A 137 12.96 2.96 10.58
CA ILE A 137 12.66 1.67 11.18
C ILE A 137 11.16 1.60 11.48
N PHE A 138 10.48 0.62 10.90
CA PHE A 138 9.12 0.27 11.27
C PHE A 138 9.14 -0.92 12.22
N GLY A 139 8.67 -0.74 13.45
CA GLY A 139 8.49 -1.80 14.42
C GLY A 139 7.39 -2.80 14.04
N HIS A 140 7.35 -3.93 14.74
CA HIS A 140 6.39 -5.02 14.48
C HIS A 140 4.94 -4.51 14.51
N LEU A 141 4.09 -4.98 13.60
CA LEU A 141 2.67 -4.57 13.52
C LEU A 141 2.41 -3.08 13.25
N CYS A 142 3.39 -2.33 12.73
CA CYS A 142 3.09 -0.98 12.23
C CYS A 142 2.15 -1.04 11.02
N ALA A 143 1.28 -0.05 10.87
CA ALA A 143 0.40 0.08 9.72
C ALA A 143 0.39 1.51 9.18
N THR A 144 0.37 1.67 7.86
CA THR A 144 0.21 2.98 7.23
C THR A 144 -1.02 3.00 6.32
N SER A 145 -1.92 3.95 6.54
CA SER A 145 -3.07 4.24 5.67
C SER A 145 -3.00 5.68 5.19
N SER A 146 -2.90 5.89 3.88
CA SER A 146 -2.95 7.23 3.28
C SER A 146 -4.38 7.65 2.91
N HIS A 147 -5.37 6.93 3.42
CA HIS A 147 -6.77 7.28 3.29
C HIS A 147 -7.57 7.03 4.59
N VAL A 148 -8.72 7.68 4.67
CA VAL A 148 -9.81 7.35 5.60
C VAL A 148 -11.14 7.51 4.90
N ILE A 149 -12.07 6.59 5.18
CA ILE A 149 -13.46 6.67 4.72
C ILE A 149 -14.34 6.91 5.95
N LYS A 150 -15.24 7.87 5.87
CA LYS A 150 -16.26 8.09 6.91
C LYS A 150 -17.66 8.25 6.31
N PRO A 151 -18.70 7.77 7.00
CA PRO A 151 -20.07 8.08 6.64
C PRO A 151 -20.31 9.60 6.62
N LYS A 152 -21.04 10.09 5.61
CA LYS A 152 -21.49 11.48 5.54
C LYS A 152 -22.88 11.54 4.92
N ARG A 153 -23.92 11.60 5.77
CA ARG A 153 -25.34 11.54 5.38
C ARG A 153 -25.58 10.41 4.36
N ASN A 154 -25.87 10.74 3.11
CA ASN A 154 -26.19 9.79 2.04
C ASN A 154 -24.98 9.44 1.16
N ASN A 155 -23.77 9.62 1.67
CA ASN A 155 -22.52 9.35 0.94
C ASN A 155 -21.43 8.81 1.86
N LEU A 156 -20.31 8.41 1.27
CA LEU A 156 -19.07 8.05 1.95
C LEU A 156 -18.01 9.09 1.58
N MET A 157 -17.58 9.88 2.57
CA MET A 157 -16.49 10.84 2.39
C MET A 157 -15.18 10.07 2.43
N LEU A 158 -14.40 10.20 1.36
CA LEU A 158 -13.05 9.67 1.25
C LEU A 158 -12.08 10.85 1.39
N TYR A 159 -11.17 10.76 2.35
CA TYR A 159 -10.04 11.68 2.46
C TYR A 159 -8.75 10.92 2.18
N VAL A 160 -7.97 11.40 1.21
CA VAL A 160 -6.70 10.80 0.80
C VAL A 160 -5.60 11.84 0.94
N LYS A 161 -4.53 11.51 1.65
CA LYS A 161 -3.34 12.35 1.72
C LYS A 161 -2.10 11.52 2.00
N LYS A 162 -1.02 11.82 1.27
CA LYS A 162 0.24 11.08 1.40
C LYS A 162 0.80 11.21 2.81
N VAL A 163 1.30 10.09 3.32
CA VAL A 163 2.11 10.05 4.55
C VAL A 163 3.54 10.43 4.22
N ARG A 164 4.11 11.35 5.01
CA ARG A 164 5.49 11.84 4.86
C ARG A 164 6.30 11.49 6.11
N ILE A 165 7.42 10.82 5.92
CA ILE A 165 8.29 10.34 6.97
C ILE A 165 9.70 10.80 6.64
N GLY A 166 10.31 11.52 7.57
CA GLY A 166 11.68 12.02 7.49
C GLY A 166 12.75 10.93 7.56
N ASN A 167 13.99 11.37 7.65
CA ASN A 167 15.16 10.51 7.82
C ASN A 167 15.33 10.09 9.29
N ASN A 168 15.97 8.95 9.55
CA ASN A 168 16.30 8.48 10.91
C ASN A 168 15.08 8.33 11.84
N VAL A 169 13.91 8.02 11.30
CA VAL A 169 12.69 7.87 12.10
C VAL A 169 12.57 6.45 12.65
N PHE A 170 12.17 6.32 13.91
CA PHE A 170 11.85 5.04 14.52
C PHE A 170 10.37 4.99 14.91
N PHE A 171 9.64 4.00 14.38
CA PHE A 171 8.29 3.69 14.83
C PHE A 171 8.31 2.48 15.77
N GLY A 172 7.87 2.69 17.00
CA GLY A 172 7.59 1.63 17.95
C GLY A 172 6.54 0.66 17.41
N ALA A 173 6.63 -0.61 17.84
CA ALA A 173 5.72 -1.65 17.39
C ALA A 173 4.24 -1.29 17.68
N GLY A 174 3.35 -1.70 16.78
CA GLY A 174 1.91 -1.42 16.84
C GLY A 174 1.52 0.00 16.43
N THR A 175 2.43 0.81 15.89
CA THR A 175 2.09 2.18 15.47
C THR A 175 1.18 2.20 14.25
N ALA A 176 0.06 2.91 14.33
CA ALA A 176 -0.83 3.17 13.20
C ALA A 176 -0.64 4.61 12.67
N VAL A 177 -0.37 4.76 11.38
CA VAL A 177 -0.10 6.06 10.74
C VAL A 177 -1.24 6.42 9.78
N GLY A 178 -1.94 7.51 10.09
CA GLY A 178 -3.08 8.00 9.33
C GLY A 178 -2.75 8.92 8.15
N PRO A 179 -3.75 9.25 7.32
CA PRO A 179 -3.57 10.02 6.09
C PRO A 179 -3.01 11.41 6.36
N GLY A 180 -1.98 11.80 5.62
CA GLY A 180 -1.38 13.14 5.74
C GLY A 180 -0.43 13.31 6.92
N ALA A 181 -0.21 12.29 7.75
CA ALA A 181 0.75 12.36 8.85
C ALA A 181 2.14 12.76 8.32
N ASN A 182 2.82 13.64 9.05
CA ASN A 182 4.14 14.16 8.71
C ASN A 182 5.07 13.99 9.90
N VAL A 183 6.06 13.12 9.76
CA VAL A 183 7.00 12.76 10.83
C VAL A 183 8.35 13.35 10.51
N ALA A 184 8.85 14.23 11.38
CA ALA A 184 10.12 14.93 11.20
C ALA A 184 11.33 13.99 11.26
N ASP A 185 12.45 14.45 10.70
CA ASP A 185 13.73 13.75 10.75
C ASP A 185 14.16 13.49 12.21
N GLY A 186 14.58 12.26 12.53
CA GLY A 186 15.04 11.87 13.86
C GLY A 186 13.93 11.62 14.87
N ALA A 187 12.66 11.68 14.47
CA ALA A 187 11.56 11.43 15.39
C ALA A 187 11.50 9.97 15.87
N TYR A 188 11.25 9.81 17.17
CA TYR A 188 10.88 8.53 17.79
C TYR A 188 9.37 8.53 18.07
N VAL A 189 8.65 7.58 17.47
CA VAL A 189 7.23 7.36 17.71
C VAL A 189 7.07 6.20 18.70
N PRO A 190 6.52 6.41 19.90
CA PRO A 190 6.42 5.37 20.92
C PRO A 190 5.59 4.15 20.49
N PHE A 191 5.78 3.04 21.22
CA PHE A 191 5.00 1.81 21.06
C PHE A 191 3.48 2.05 21.10
N SER A 192 2.75 1.36 20.22
CA SER A 192 1.28 1.39 20.13
C SER A 192 0.67 2.80 19.93
N SER A 193 1.41 3.70 19.30
CA SER A 193 0.92 5.05 18.99
C SER A 193 -0.08 5.05 17.82
N VAL A 194 -0.95 6.06 17.80
CA VAL A 194 -1.82 6.36 16.66
C VAL A 194 -1.52 7.78 16.20
N LEU A 195 -1.05 7.92 14.96
CA LEU A 195 -0.91 9.22 14.31
C LEU A 195 -2.20 9.52 13.56
N TYR A 196 -2.94 10.50 14.05
CA TYR A 196 -4.19 10.93 13.45
C TYR A 196 -3.97 11.61 12.08
N PRO A 197 -5.04 11.74 11.27
CA PRO A 197 -4.94 12.47 10.00
C PRO A 197 -4.28 13.84 10.17
N GLU A 198 -3.35 14.17 9.26
CA GLU A 198 -2.59 15.44 9.24
C GLU A 198 -1.69 15.69 10.47
N GLN A 199 -1.53 14.73 11.37
CA GLN A 199 -0.72 14.91 12.57
C GLN A 199 0.76 15.12 12.21
N LYS A 200 1.36 16.15 12.81
CA LYS A 200 2.79 16.41 12.75
C LYS A 200 3.46 15.81 13.97
N VAL A 201 4.55 15.09 13.76
CA VAL A 201 5.41 14.58 14.83
C VAL A 201 6.74 15.29 14.71
N GLU A 202 7.09 16.04 15.75
CA GLU A 202 8.37 16.73 15.86
C GLU A 202 9.41 15.84 16.54
N VAL A 203 10.68 16.26 16.48
CA VAL A 203 11.78 15.56 17.12
C VAL A 203 11.62 15.64 18.64
N CYS A 204 11.74 14.51 19.33
CA CYS A 204 11.84 14.49 20.77
C CYS A 204 13.30 14.83 21.15
N PRO A 205 13.60 15.95 21.81
CA PRO A 205 14.98 16.37 22.07
C PRO A 205 15.74 15.47 23.06
N GLU A 206 15.05 14.56 23.73
CA GLU A 206 15.55 13.78 24.87
C GLU A 206 15.93 12.33 24.51
N LEU A 207 15.93 11.99 23.21
CA LEU A 207 16.34 10.69 22.63
C LEU A 207 17.40 10.90 21.55
#